data_AF-X0ZGR6-F1
#
_entry.id   AF-X0ZGR6-F1
#
_cell.length_a   1.000
_cell.length_b   1.000
_cell.length_c   1.000
_cell.angle_alpha   90.00
_cell.angle_beta   90.00
_cell.angle_gamma   90.00
#
_symmetry.space_group_name_H-M   'P 1'
#
loop_
_entity.id
_entity.type
_entity.pdbx_description
1 polymer ?
#
loop_
_entity_poly.entity_id
_entity_poly.type
_entity_poly.pdbx_seq_one_letter_code
_entity_poly.pdbx_strand_id
1 'polypeptide(L)'
;MATAVTDINVAIQCLKQGADDYICKPFNLEEIPLTVQSALEKRRLKLEIKEYQQYLEEKLEEQTGEIRKLFLGAIEALISALEANDKYTGGHSRRVTEIALALGNELGLSALDMEDLRWGSLLHD
;
A
#
# COMPACT_ATOMS: atom_id res chain seq x y z
N MET A 1 21.55 -28.59 1.35
CA MET A 1 22.70 -29.13 0.56
C MET A 1 23.29 -30.26 1.39
N ALA A 2 23.23 -31.52 0.93
CA ALA A 2 23.80 -32.65 1.68
C ALA A 2 25.26 -32.82 1.29
N THR A 3 26.21 -32.43 2.14
CA THR A 3 27.64 -32.60 1.87
C THR A 3 28.24 -33.67 2.78
N ALA A 4 29.28 -34.34 2.29
CA ALA A 4 30.03 -35.37 3.02
C ALA A 4 31.13 -34.77 3.92
N VAL A 5 31.04 -33.48 4.25
CA VAL A 5 32.08 -32.75 5.00
C VAL A 5 31.59 -32.54 6.42
N THR A 6 32.23 -33.22 7.38
CA THR A 6 31.97 -33.08 8.83
C THR A 6 32.69 -31.87 9.45
N ASP A 7 33.21 -30.96 8.63
CA ASP A 7 33.88 -29.75 9.09
C ASP A 7 32.86 -28.70 9.55
N ILE A 8 32.91 -28.40 10.85
CA ILE A 8 32.06 -27.42 11.54
C ILE A 8 32.17 -26.03 10.88
N ASN A 9 33.33 -25.67 10.33
CA ASN A 9 33.52 -24.37 9.68
C ASN A 9 32.63 -24.24 8.44
N VAL A 10 32.47 -25.32 7.67
CA VAL A 10 31.62 -25.34 6.47
C VAL A 10 30.15 -25.21 6.88
N ALA A 11 29.73 -25.90 7.94
CA ALA A 11 28.38 -25.80 8.47
C ALA A 11 28.03 -24.35 8.88
N ILE A 12 28.93 -23.69 9.62
CA ILE A 12 28.77 -22.29 10.03
C ILE A 12 28.68 -21.38 8.80
N GLN A 13 29.51 -21.61 7.78
CA GLN A 13 29.49 -20.81 6.56
C GLN A 13 28.18 -20.97 5.78
N CYS A 14 27.67 -22.19 5.66
CA CYS A 14 26.39 -22.45 5.01
C CYS A 14 25.22 -21.76 5.73
N LEU A 15 25.16 -21.84 7.06
CA LEU A 15 24.13 -21.15 7.85
C LEU A 15 24.22 -19.62 7.71
N LYS A 16 25.44 -19.06 7.73
CA LYS A 16 25.66 -17.62 7.47
C LYS A 16 25.22 -17.18 6.07
N GLN A 17 25.29 -18.07 5.08
CA GLN A 17 24.83 -17.81 3.72
C GLN A 17 23.32 -18.01 3.55
N GLY A 18 22.58 -18.28 4.63
CA GLY A 18 21.12 -18.39 4.62
C GLY A 18 20.59 -19.80 4.41
N ALA A 19 21.42 -20.84 4.55
CA ALA A 19 20.92 -22.20 4.68
C ALA A 19 20.04 -22.31 5.94
N ASP A 20 18.86 -22.91 5.81
CA ASP A 20 17.97 -23.11 6.96
C ASP A 20 18.51 -24.16 7.93
N ASP A 21 19.28 -25.14 7.44
CA ASP A 21 19.94 -26.12 8.30
C ASP A 21 21.11 -26.85 7.58
N TYR A 22 21.96 -27.53 8.36
CA TYR A 22 23.10 -28.32 7.89
C TYR A 22 23.04 -29.76 8.42
N ILE A 23 22.75 -30.72 7.54
CA ILE A 23 22.66 -32.14 7.91
C ILE A 23 23.99 -32.86 7.61
N CYS A 24 24.60 -33.42 8.66
CA CYS A 24 25.83 -34.22 8.57
C CYS A 24 25.55 -35.70 8.25
N LYS A 25 26.52 -36.38 7.61
CA LYS A 25 26.56 -37.85 7.52
C LYS A 25 27.45 -38.46 8.62
N PRO A 26 27.16 -39.70 9.08
CA PRO A 26 25.98 -40.50 8.77
C PRO A 26 24.72 -39.84 9.34
N PHE A 27 23.66 -39.81 8.55
CA PHE A 27 22.46 -39.02 8.88
C PHE A 27 21.76 -39.60 10.10
N ASN A 28 21.28 -38.72 10.98
CA ASN A 28 20.27 -39.10 11.95
C ASN A 28 18.87 -39.03 11.30
N LEU A 29 18.29 -40.20 11.00
CA LEU A 29 16.97 -40.29 10.36
C LEU A 29 15.83 -39.70 11.22
N GLU A 30 16.04 -39.55 12.53
CA GLU A 30 15.08 -38.91 13.44
C GLU A 30 15.09 -37.38 13.33
N GLU A 31 16.20 -36.80 12.89
CA GLU A 31 16.43 -35.35 12.85
C GLU A 31 15.99 -34.73 11.52
N ILE A 32 16.10 -35.48 10.42
CA ILE A 32 15.70 -35.02 9.08
C ILE A 32 14.24 -34.52 9.04
N PRO A 33 13.23 -35.24 9.59
CA PRO A 33 11.85 -34.78 9.57
C PRO A 33 11.67 -33.45 10.30
N LEU A 34 12.37 -33.24 11.43
CA LEU A 34 12.29 -32.02 12.24
C LEU A 34 12.85 -30.81 11.48
N THR A 35 14.01 -30.98 10.85
CA THR A 35 14.65 -29.96 10.00
C THR A 35 13.75 -29.60 8.82
N VAL A 36 13.24 -30.60 8.11
CA VAL A 36 12.37 -30.39 6.94
C VAL A 36 11.07 -29.71 7.36
N GLN A 37 10.44 -30.15 8.44
CA GLN A 37 9.22 -29.54 8.96
C GLN A 37 9.44 -28.09 9.36
N SER A 38 10.54 -27.78 10.05
CA SER A 38 10.89 -26.41 10.46
C SER A 38 11.15 -25.50 9.25
N ALA A 39 11.85 -25.99 8.24
CA ALA A 39 12.09 -25.25 7.00
C ALA A 39 10.80 -25.00 6.22
N LEU A 40 9.91 -26.00 6.12
CA LEU A 40 8.60 -25.87 5.48
C LEU A 40 7.69 -24.89 6.22
N GLU A 41 7.65 -24.95 7.56
CA GLU A 41 6.85 -24.04 8.37
C GLU A 41 7.35 -22.60 8.27
N LYS A 42 8.67 -22.40 8.32
CA LYS A 42 9.28 -21.08 8.10
C LYS A 42 8.96 -20.54 6.71
N ARG A 43 8.95 -21.40 5.68
CA ARG A 43 8.55 -21.01 4.32
C ARG A 43 7.07 -20.65 4.25
N ARG A 44 6.20 -21.43 4.90
CA ARG A 44 4.76 -21.18 4.98
C ARG A 44 4.47 -19.82 5.61
N LEU A 45 5.02 -19.56 6.80
CA LEU A 45 4.85 -18.30 7.51
C LEU A 45 5.37 -17.09 6.71
N LYS A 46 6.50 -17.24 6.01
CA LYS A 46 7.00 -16.17 5.13
C LYS A 46 6.06 -15.84 3.98
N LEU A 47 5.40 -16.84 3.40
CA LEU A 47 4.41 -16.64 2.35
C LEU A 47 3.15 -15.98 2.91
N GLU A 48 2.67 -16.46 4.06
CA GLU A 48 1.51 -15.90 4.77
C GLU A 48 1.74 -14.42 5.11
N ILE A 49 2.89 -14.05 5.68
CA ILE A 49 3.25 -12.65 5.94
C ILE A 49 3.20 -11.81 4.65
N LYS A 50 3.75 -12.32 3.56
CA LYS A 50 3.77 -11.60 2.28
C LYS A 50 2.35 -11.37 1.75
N GLU A 51 1.48 -12.38 1.83
CA GLU A 51 0.08 -12.29 1.43
C GLU A 51 -0.69 -11.29 2.31
N TYR A 52 -0.49 -11.35 3.64
CA TYR A 52 -1.08 -10.39 4.57
C TYR A 52 -0.60 -8.96 4.32
N GLN A 53 0.68 -8.75 4.05
CA GLN A 53 1.22 -7.43 3.72
C GLN A 53 0.53 -6.86 2.48
N GLN A 54 0.44 -7.64 1.41
CA GLN A 54 -0.22 -7.22 0.18
C GLN A 54 -1.71 -6.90 0.40
N TYR A 55 -2.41 -7.74 1.17
CA TYR A 55 -3.81 -7.51 1.52
C TYR A 55 -4.01 -6.22 2.34
N LEU A 56 -3.12 -5.97 3.31
CA LEU A 56 -3.19 -4.77 4.15
C LEU A 56 -2.88 -3.50 3.36
N GLU A 57 -1.95 -3.55 2.41
CA GLU A 57 -1.64 -2.43 1.52
C GLU A 57 -2.86 -2.06 0.66
N GLU A 58 -3.49 -3.04 0.02
CA GLU A 58 -4.70 -2.84 -0.78
C GLU A 58 -5.85 -2.25 0.06
N LYS A 59 -6.07 -2.81 1.25
CA LYS A 59 -7.11 -2.33 2.17
C LYS A 59 -6.84 -0.92 2.68
N LEU A 60 -5.59 -0.58 2.94
CA LEU A 60 -5.20 0.76 3.36
C LEU A 60 -5.46 1.78 2.25
N GLU A 61 -5.15 1.44 1.01
CA GLU A 61 -5.42 2.28 -0.16
C GLU A 61 -6.92 2.52 -0.34
N GLU A 62 -7.73 1.46 -0.26
CA GLU A 62 -9.20 1.54 -0.32
C GLU A 62 -9.76 2.45 0.77
N GLN A 63 -9.37 2.22 2.04
CA GLN A 63 -9.85 3.02 3.16
C GLN A 63 -9.42 4.48 3.07
N THR A 64 -8.19 4.74 2.61
CA THR A 64 -7.69 6.11 2.42
C THR A 64 -8.49 6.82 1.33
N GLY A 65 -8.80 6.13 0.23
CA GLY A 65 -9.65 6.63 -0.84
C GLY A 65 -11.06 6.99 -0.34
N GLU A 66 -11.70 6.10 0.43
CA GLU A 66 -13.03 6.34 1.00
C GLU A 66 -13.04 7.52 1.99
N ILE A 67 -12.06 7.61 2.89
CA ILE A 67 -11.94 8.74 3.82
C ILE A 67 -11.78 10.05 3.05
N ARG A 68 -10.93 10.08 2.03
CA ARG A 68 -10.74 11.27 1.18
C ARG A 68 -12.05 11.66 0.52
N LYS A 69 -12.80 10.71 -0.04
CA LYS A 69 -14.09 10.96 -0.70
C LYS A 69 -15.13 11.54 0.26
N LEU A 70 -15.25 10.98 1.47
CA LEU A 70 -16.15 11.46 2.51
C LEU A 70 -15.79 12.86 2.99
N PHE A 71 -14.50 13.12 3.21
CA PHE A 71 -14.00 14.42 3.62
C PHE A 71 -14.33 15.51 2.59
N LEU A 72 -14.08 15.22 1.31
CA LEU A 72 -14.38 16.12 0.20
C LEU A 72 -15.89 16.36 0.04
N GLY A 73 -16.71 15.31 0.17
CA GLY A 73 -18.17 15.47 0.17
C GLY A 73 -18.70 16.31 1.35
N ALA A 74 -18.07 16.20 2.53
CA ALA A 74 -18.42 17.04 3.67
C ALA A 74 -18.08 18.52 3.43
N ILE A 75 -16.92 18.79 2.83
CA ILE A 75 -16.52 20.14 2.41
C ILE A 75 -17.52 20.72 1.40
N GLU A 76 -17.91 19.96 0.38
CA GLU A 76 -18.91 20.40 -0.62
C GLU A 76 -20.25 20.74 0.02
N ALA A 77 -20.70 19.93 0.99
CA ALA A 77 -21.94 20.17 1.72
C ALA A 77 -21.85 21.46 2.57
N LEU A 78 -20.69 21.73 3.19
CA LEU A 78 -20.45 22.95 3.96
C LEU A 78 -20.45 24.20 3.07
N ILE A 79 -19.78 24.17 1.92
CA ILE A 79 -19.81 25.28 0.95
C ILE A 79 -21.25 25.52 0.47
N SER A 80 -21.95 24.45 0.10
CA SER A 80 -23.34 24.55 -0.36
C SER A 80 -24.25 25.16 0.71
N ALA A 81 -24.04 24.83 1.98
CA ALA A 81 -24.79 25.42 3.10
C ALA A 81 -24.41 26.89 3.34
N LEU A 82 -23.13 27.26 3.18
CA LEU A 82 -22.65 28.63 3.31
C LEU A 82 -23.24 29.52 2.20
N GLU A 83 -23.13 29.09 0.94
CA GLU A 83 -23.69 29.79 -0.22
C GLU A 83 -25.21 29.89 -0.15
N ALA A 84 -25.92 28.88 0.38
CA ALA A 84 -27.37 28.93 0.55
C ALA A 84 -27.82 30.02 1.55
N ASN A 85 -26.94 30.39 2.48
CA ASN A 85 -27.22 31.43 3.48
C ASN A 85 -26.85 32.84 2.98
N ASP A 86 -26.18 32.96 1.83
CA ASP A 86 -25.78 34.21 1.21
C ASP A 86 -26.54 34.44 -0.11
N LYS A 87 -27.26 35.57 -0.19
CA LYS A 87 -28.11 35.91 -1.34
C LYS A 87 -27.31 36.18 -2.63
N TYR A 88 -25.99 36.40 -2.54
CA TYR A 88 -25.15 36.81 -3.67
C TYR A 88 -24.26 35.71 -4.25
N THR A 89 -23.91 34.66 -3.49
CA THR A 89 -22.88 33.67 -3.87
C THR A 89 -23.41 32.31 -4.28
N GLY A 90 -24.73 32.14 -4.38
CA GLY A 90 -25.36 30.88 -4.82
C GLY A 90 -24.73 30.27 -6.09
N GLY A 91 -24.05 29.13 -5.93
CA GLY A 91 -23.39 28.39 -7.00
C GLY A 91 -22.20 29.10 -7.64
N HIS A 92 -21.63 30.14 -7.00
CA HIS A 92 -20.45 30.84 -7.50
C HIS A 92 -19.25 29.90 -7.61
N SER A 93 -18.94 29.21 -6.51
CA SER A 93 -17.78 28.30 -6.44
C SER A 93 -17.87 27.20 -7.47
N ARG A 94 -19.08 26.68 -7.73
CA ARG A 94 -19.33 25.67 -8.75
C ARG A 94 -19.09 26.20 -10.17
N ARG A 95 -19.59 27.40 -10.51
CA ARG A 95 -19.37 28.01 -11.83
C ARG A 95 -17.89 28.34 -12.08
N VAL A 96 -17.19 28.87 -11.07
CA VAL A 96 -15.74 29.14 -11.16
C VAL A 96 -14.98 27.84 -11.40
N THR A 97 -15.33 26.77 -10.68
CA THR A 97 -14.72 25.45 -10.84
C THR A 97 -14.93 24.87 -12.24
N GLU A 98 -16.14 24.97 -12.80
CA GLU A 98 -16.43 24.51 -14.16
C GLU A 98 -15.55 25.22 -15.21
N ILE A 99 -15.41 26.54 -15.09
CA ILE A 99 -14.58 27.35 -16.00
C ILE A 99 -13.09 27.01 -15.84
N ALA A 100 -12.62 26.91 -14.59
CA ALA A 100 -11.23 26.56 -14.29
C ALA A 100 -10.86 25.19 -14.86
N LEU A 101 -11.72 24.18 -14.71
CA LEU A 101 -11.47 22.84 -15.24
C LEU A 101 -11.51 22.79 -16.77
N ALA A 102 -12.42 23.55 -17.40
CA ALA A 102 -12.44 23.65 -18.85
C ALA A 102 -11.14 24.26 -19.40
N LEU A 103 -10.62 25.30 -18.73
CA LEU A 103 -9.32 25.90 -19.06
C LEU A 103 -8.16 24.93 -18.83
N GLY A 104 -8.15 24.24 -17.68
CA GLY A 104 -7.12 23.25 -17.34
C GLY A 104 -7.02 22.12 -18.36
N ASN A 105 -8.17 21.64 -18.85
CA ASN A 105 -8.23 20.60 -19.87
C ASN A 105 -7.67 21.09 -21.22
N GLU A 106 -8.01 22.31 -21.63
CA GLU A 106 -7.50 22.91 -22.87
C GLU A 106 -5.98 23.18 -22.79
N LEU A 107 -5.47 23.46 -21.60
CA LEU A 107 -4.04 23.62 -21.33
C LEU A 107 -3.28 22.28 -21.23
N GLY A 108 -3.97 21.15 -21.30
CA GLY A 108 -3.37 19.81 -21.22
C GLY A 108 -2.78 19.49 -19.85
N LEU A 109 -3.39 20.00 -18.77
CA LEU A 109 -2.96 19.70 -17.40
C LEU A 109 -3.01 18.19 -17.09
N SER A 110 -2.10 17.75 -16.22
CA SER A 110 -2.09 16.36 -15.77
C SER A 110 -3.31 16.05 -14.90
N ALA A 111 -3.64 14.77 -14.73
CA ALA A 111 -4.76 14.37 -13.89
C ALA A 111 -4.62 14.85 -12.42
N LEU A 112 -3.39 14.93 -11.92
CA LEU A 112 -3.09 15.48 -10.60
C LEU A 112 -3.35 16.98 -10.54
N ASP A 113 -2.83 17.74 -11.51
CA ASP A 113 -3.02 19.19 -11.56
C ASP A 113 -4.50 19.57 -11.77
N MET A 114 -5.25 18.76 -12.52
CA MET A 114 -6.68 18.93 -12.71
C MET A 114 -7.47 18.71 -11.41
N GLU A 115 -7.03 17.76 -10.56
CA GLU A 115 -7.65 17.53 -9.26
C GLU A 115 -7.36 18.67 -8.28
N ASP A 116 -6.11 19.14 -8.23
CA ASP A 116 -5.71 20.28 -7.42
C ASP A 116 -6.43 21.56 -7.85
N LEU A 117 -6.55 21.79 -9.16
CA LEU A 117 -7.29 22.94 -9.71
C LEU A 117 -8.76 22.89 -9.32
N ARG A 118 -9.41 21.71 -9.39
CA ARG A 118 -10.81 21.51 -8.96
C ARG A 118 -11.00 21.90 -7.51
N TRP A 119 -10.14 21.41 -6.61
CA TRP A 119 -10.27 21.69 -5.17
C TRP A 119 -9.94 23.14 -4.86
N GLY A 120 -8.88 23.68 -5.47
CA GLY A 120 -8.48 25.08 -5.34
C GLY A 120 -9.59 26.03 -5.77
N SER A 121 -10.23 25.80 -6.92
CA SER A 121 -11.32 26.64 -7.41
C SER A 121 -12.61 26.50 -6.61
N LEU A 122 -12.87 25.34 -6.02
CA LEU A 122 -14.08 25.11 -5.24
C LEU A 122 -13.99 25.72 -3.83
N LEU A 123 -12.76 25.86 -3.30
CA LEU A 123 -12.46 26.31 -1.93
C LEU A 123 -11.84 27.72 -1.86
N HIS A 124 -11.81 28.45 -2.97
CA HIS A 124 -11.01 29.69 -3.06
C HIS A 124 -11.56 30.88 -2.26
N ASP A 125 -12.85 30.89 -1.97
CA ASP A 125 -13.54 31.94 -1.19
C ASP A 125 -13.32 31.76 0.33
#